data_AF-A0A410D1Y4-F1
#
_entry.id   AF-A0A410D1Y4-F1
#
_cell.length_a   1.000
_cell.length_b   1.000
_cell.length_c   1.000
_cell.angle_alpha   90.00
_cell.angle_beta   90.00
_cell.angle_gamma   90.00
#
_symmetry.space_group_name_H-M   'P 1'
#
loop_
_entity.id
_entity.type
_entity.pdbx_description
1 polymer ?
#
loop_
_entity_poly.entity_id
_entity_poly.type
_entity_poly.pdbx_seq_one_letter_code
_entity_poly.pdbx_strand_id
1 'polypeptide(L)' 'MDARILIMLTPVLVAASWALYNIGRVALQQLRRATS' A
#
# COMPACT_ATOMS: atom_id res chain seq x y z
N MET A 1 20.47 -16.18 -0.63
CA MET A 1 19.45 -15.47 -1.45
C MET A 1 19.96 -14.07 -1.75
N ASP A 2 19.70 -13.54 -2.95
CA ASP A 2 20.24 -12.26 -3.41
C ASP A 2 19.45 -11.08 -2.79
N ALA A 3 20.01 -10.46 -1.74
CA ALA A 3 19.35 -9.43 -0.91
C ALA A 3 18.93 -8.17 -1.69
N ARG A 4 19.44 -8.02 -2.92
CA ARG A 4 19.17 -6.90 -3.82
C ARG A 4 17.68 -6.72 -4.12
N ILE A 5 16.91 -7.81 -4.26
CA ILE A 5 15.46 -7.74 -4.48
C ILE A 5 14.76 -7.10 -3.29
N LEU A 6 15.16 -7.47 -2.07
CA LEU A 6 14.58 -6.94 -0.85
C LEU A 6 14.87 -5.44 -0.73
N ILE A 7 16.11 -5.04 -0.99
CA ILE A 7 16.55 -3.63 -0.99
C ILE A 7 15.75 -2.83 -2.03
N MET A 8 15.52 -3.37 -3.22
CA MET A 8 14.79 -2.69 -4.29
C MET A 8 13.29 -2.54 -3.98
N LEU A 9 12.68 -3.52 -3.31
CA LEU A 9 11.27 -3.46 -2.94
C LEU A 9 11.01 -2.66 -1.66
N THR A 10 12.01 -2.48 -0.81
CA THR A 10 11.86 -1.78 0.49
C THR A 10 11.23 -0.39 0.33
N PRO A 11 11.68 0.49 -0.59
CA PRO A 11 11.06 1.80 -0.79
C PRO A 11 9.57 1.73 -1.17
N VAL A 12 9.21 0.77 -2.04
CA VAL A 12 7.83 0.57 -2.50
C VAL A 12 6.94 0.11 -1.35
N LEU A 13 7.42 -0.85 -0.56
CA LEU A 13 6.69 -1.37 0.61
C LEU A 13 6.48 -0.29 1.67
N VAL A 14 7.49 0.53 1.94
CA VAL A 14 7.38 1.65 2.89
C VAL A 14 6.37 2.67 2.39
N ALA A 15 6.44 3.07 1.12
CA ALA A 15 5.49 4.02 0.53
C ALA A 15 4.05 3.49 0.53
N ALA A 16 3.86 2.23 0.13
CA ALA A 16 2.55 1.57 0.16
C ALA A 16 1.98 1.49 1.58
N SER A 17 2.82 1.14 2.56
CA SER A 17 2.43 1.09 3.98
C SER A 17 2.00 2.45 4.49
N TRP A 18 2.77 3.51 4.17
CA TRP A 18 2.41 4.88 4.53
C TRP A 18 1.08 5.30 3.89
N ALA A 19 0.88 5.05 2.59
CA ALA A 19 -0.37 5.39 1.90
C ALA A 19 -1.58 4.66 2.48
N LEU A 20 -1.44 3.36 2.77
CA LEU A 20 -2.50 2.55 3.39
C LEU A 20 -2.83 3.02 4.82
N TYR A 21 -1.82 3.36 5.63
CA TYR A 21 -2.04 3.87 6.99
C TYR A 21 -2.81 5.19 7.00
N ASN A 22 -2.49 6.09 6.07
CA ASN A 22 -3.11 7.42 6.03
C ASN A 22 -4.49 7.43 5.35
N ILE A 23 -4.70 6.63 4.30
CA ILE A 23 -5.87 6.75 3.41
C ILE A 23 -6.73 5.48 3.38
N GLY A 24 -6.31 4.39 4.03
CA GLY A 24 -6.97 3.08 3.92
C GLY A 24 -8.47 3.07 4.28
N ARG A 25 -8.88 3.83 5.30
CA ARG A 25 -10.31 3.95 5.68
C ARG A 25 -11.14 4.61 4.57
N VAL A 26 -10.61 5.67 3.96
CA VAL A 26 -11.28 6.39 2.87
C VAL A 26 -11.33 5.51 1.62
N ALA A 27 -10.23 4.83 1.28
CA ALA A 27 -10.19 3.91 0.15
C ALA A 27 -11.22 2.77 0.29
N LEU A 28 -11.36 2.18 1.47
CA LEU A 28 -12.37 1.15 1.73
C LEU A 28 -13.80 1.68 1.60
N GLN A 29 -14.06 2.91 2.06
CA GLN A 29 -15.36 3.55 1.90
C GLN A 29 -15.67 3.84 0.42
N GLN A 30 -14.68 4.27 -0.36
CA GLN A 30 -14.83 4.48 -1.79
C GLN A 30 -15.13 3.18 -2.53
N LEU A 31 -14.41 2.09 -2.22
CA LEU A 31 -14.66 0.77 -2.80
C LEU A 31 -16.09 0.29 -2.52
N ARG A 32 -16.58 0.45 -1.28
CA ARG A 32 -17.96 0.08 -0.92
C ARG A 32 -19.01 0.86 -1.71
N ARG A 33 -18.77 2.14 -1.96
CA ARG A 33 -19.67 2.98 -2.76
C ARG A 33 -19.63 2.63 -4.25
N ALA A 34 -18.46 2.30 -4.78
CA ALA A 34 -18.29 1.96 -6.19
C ALA A 34 -18.94 0.62 -6.57
N THR A 35 -19.07 -0.30 -5.62
CA THR A 35 -19.67 -1.62 -5.82
C THR A 35 -21.16 -1.69 -5.45
N SER A 36 -21.72 -0.63 -4.86
CA SER A 36 -23.13 -0.57 -4.44
C SER A 36 -24.00 0.12 -5.47
#